data_AF-A0A9D2A669-F1
#
_entry.id   AF-A0A9D2A669-F1
#
_cell.length_a   1.000
_cell.length_b   1.000
_cell.length_c   1.000
_cell.angle_alpha   90.00
_cell.angle_beta   90.00
_cell.angle_gamma   90.00
#
_symmetry.space_group_name_H-M   'P 1'
#
loop_
_entity.id
_entity.type
_entity.pdbx_description
1 polymer ?
#
loop_
_entity_poly.entity_id
_entity_poly.type
_entity_poly.pdbx_seq_one_letter_code
_entity_poly.pdbx_strand_id
1 'polypeptide(L)' 'MKQKKLMLLGGLRYLLPVIEAAHKLGIYVITCDYIPDNIAHKYSDEYHNVSIVDKEAVLELARKLQ' A
#
# COMPACT_ATOMS: atom_id res chain seq x y z
N MET A 1 -5.11 -9.50 -19.22
CA MET A 1 -4.38 -8.26 -18.89
C MET A 1 -3.72 -8.44 -17.53
N LYS A 2 -2.51 -7.92 -17.32
CA LYS A 2 -1.84 -8.00 -16.00
C LYS A 2 -2.63 -7.15 -15.00
N GLN A 3 -2.90 -7.68 -13.80
CA GLN A 3 -3.60 -6.95 -12.74
C GLN A 3 -2.76 -5.73 -12.34
N LYS A 4 -3.38 -4.55 -12.29
CA LYS A 4 -2.72 -3.31 -11.85
C LYS A 4 -2.55 -3.35 -10.34
N LYS A 5 -1.42 -2.84 -9.85
CA LYS A 5 -1.12 -2.70 -8.42
C LYS A 5 -0.92 -1.22 -8.07
N LEU A 6 -1.38 -0.81 -6.90
CA LEU A 6 -1.19 0.52 -6.32
C LEU A 6 -0.54 0.37 -4.95
N MET A 7 0.64 0.93 -4.76
CA MET A 7 1.31 0.99 -3.47
C MET A 7 1.09 2.36 -2.82
N LEU A 8 0.51 2.37 -1.63
CA LEU A 8 0.24 3.57 -0.83
C LEU A 8 1.30 3.68 0.27
N LEU A 9 2.00 4.82 0.31
CA LEU A 9 2.97 5.13 1.36
C LEU A 9 2.22 5.74 2.55
N GLY A 10 2.07 4.97 3.62
CA GLY A 10 1.33 5.28 4.83
C GLY A 10 0.24 4.26 5.15
N GLY A 11 -0.34 4.38 6.34
CA GLY A 11 -1.42 3.50 6.82
C GLY A 11 -2.61 4.20 7.47
N LEU A 12 -2.70 5.53 7.35
CA LEU A 12 -3.71 6.33 8.06
C LEU A 12 -5.11 6.23 7.43
N ARG A 13 -6.13 6.63 8.21
CA ARG A 13 -7.56 6.60 7.82
C ARG A 13 -7.89 7.32 6.51
N TYR A 14 -7.06 8.26 6.08
CA TYR A 14 -7.26 9.02 4.85
C TYR A 14 -7.09 8.18 3.58
N LEU A 15 -6.46 7.01 3.70
CA LEU A 15 -6.28 6.09 2.57
C LEU A 15 -7.51 5.22 2.30
N LEU A 16 -8.47 5.13 3.23
CA LEU A 16 -9.66 4.26 3.08
C LEU A 16 -10.46 4.59 1.81
N PRO A 17 -10.79 5.86 1.49
CA PRO A 17 -11.49 6.18 0.24
C PRO A 17 -10.67 5.85 -1.02
N VAL A 18 -9.34 5.93 -0.95
CA VAL A 18 -8.45 5.61 -2.07
C VAL A 18 -8.42 4.10 -2.31
N ILE A 19 -8.32 3.31 -1.24
CA ILE A 19 -8.39 1.85 -1.27
C ILE A 19 -9.72 1.41 -1.88
N GLU A 20 -10.84 1.95 -1.36
CA GLU A 20 -12.17 1.63 -1.86
C GLU A 20 -12.33 1.95 -3.36
N ALA A 21 -11.85 3.12 -3.80
CA ALA A 21 -11.88 3.51 -5.20
C ALA A 21 -11.01 2.59 -6.08
N ALA A 22 -9.81 2.22 -5.62
CA ALA A 22 -8.92 1.31 -6.33
C ALA A 22 -9.55 -0.09 -6.48
N HIS A 23 -10.18 -0.60 -5.42
CA HIS A 23 -10.90 -1.88 -5.46
C HIS A 23 -12.09 -1.85 -6.43
N LYS A 24 -12.87 -0.76 -6.50
CA LYS A 24 -13.93 -0.58 -7.50
C LYS A 24 -13.41 -0.62 -8.95
N LEU A 25 -12.12 -0.32 -9.15
CA LEU A 25 -11.44 -0.39 -10.45
C LEU A 25 -10.71 -1.73 -10.68
N GLY A 26 -10.80 -2.68 -9.75
CA GLY A 26 -10.11 -3.99 -9.84
C GLY A 26 -8.59 -3.90 -9.64
N ILE A 27 -8.10 -2.86 -8.96
CA ILE A 27 -6.68 -2.63 -8.67
C ILE A 27 -6.33 -3.27 -7.32
N TYR A 28 -5.22 -4.00 -7.26
CA TYR A 28 -4.68 -4.57 -6.03
C TYR A 28 -3.92 -3.50 -5.24
N VAL A 29 -4.23 -3.33 -3.97
CA VAL A 29 -3.72 -2.26 -3.13
C VAL A 29 -2.75 -2.79 -2.08
N ILE A 30 -1.55 -2.23 -2.07
CA ILE A 30 -0.49 -2.51 -1.09
C ILE A 30 -0.33 -1.27 -0.20
N THR A 31 -0.25 -1.43 1.11
CA THR A 31 0.12 -0.37 2.03
C THR A 31 1.51 -0.59 2.60
N CYS A 32 2.23 0.50 2.88
CA CYS A 32 3.61 0.49 3.34
C CYS A 32 3.76 1.54 4.46
N ASP A 33 4.01 1.10 5.70
CA ASP A 33 4.22 1.96 6.86
C ASP A 33 4.91 1.18 7.99
N TYR A 34 5.64 1.86 8.87
CA TYR A 34 6.35 1.19 9.98
C TYR A 34 5.45 0.89 11.19
N ILE A 35 4.23 1.44 11.23
CA ILE A 35 3.26 1.24 12.31
C ILE A 35 2.27 0.14 11.88
N PRO A 36 2.38 -1.10 12.40
CA PRO A 36 1.59 -2.25 11.92
C PRO A 36 0.09 -2.15 12.23
N ASP A 37 -0.30 -1.40 13.26
CA ASP A 37 -1.70 -1.29 13.70
C ASP A 37 -2.50 -0.18 13.00
N ASN A 38 -1.88 0.46 12.02
CA ASN A 38 -2.53 1.48 11.22
C ASN A 38 -3.76 0.92 10.48
N ILE A 39 -4.87 1.67 10.56
CA ILE A 39 -6.20 1.21 10.14
C ILE A 39 -6.24 0.79 8.66
N ALA A 40 -5.52 1.46 7.76
CA ALA A 40 -5.61 1.21 6.33
C ALA A 40 -5.09 -0.18 5.93
N HIS A 41 -4.16 -0.76 6.70
CA HIS A 41 -3.61 -2.09 6.44
C HIS A 41 -4.68 -3.19 6.47
N LYS A 42 -5.73 -3.00 7.28
CA LYS A 42 -6.87 -3.93 7.38
C LYS A 42 -7.77 -3.92 6.14
N TYR A 43 -7.69 -2.86 5.34
CA TYR A 43 -8.52 -2.67 4.15
C TYR A 43 -7.74 -2.85 2.85
N SER A 44 -6.41 -2.77 2.88
CA SER A 44 -5.56 -3.13 1.73
C SER A 44 -5.45 -4.64 1.54
N ASP A 45 -5.07 -5.06 0.34
CA ASP A 45 -4.85 -6.47 0.03
C ASP A 45 -3.52 -7.00 0.61
N GLU A 46 -2.55 -6.10 0.82
CA GLU A 46 -1.20 -6.43 1.30
C GLU A 46 -0.60 -5.29 2.12
N TYR A 47 0.22 -5.64 3.10
CA TYR A 47 0.93 -4.70 3.96
C TYR A 47 2.41 -5.07 4.08
N HIS A 48 3.28 -4.06 4.01
CA HIS A 48 4.72 -4.17 4.31
C HIS A 48 5.15 -3.21 5.41
N ASN A 49 5.83 -3.75 6.41
CA ASN A 49 6.44 -2.97 7.49
C ASN A 49 7.76 -2.34 7.01
N VAL A 50 7.64 -1.22 6.32
CA VAL A 50 8.77 -0.41 5.84
C VAL A 50 8.50 1.05 6.18
N SER A 51 9.53 1.72 6.70
CA SER A 51 9.45 3.15 6.99
C SER A 51 9.36 3.96 5.70
N ILE A 52 8.30 4.76 5.55
CA ILE A 52 8.08 5.57 4.35
C ILE A 52 9.12 6.69 4.14
N VAL A 53 9.90 7.02 5.18
CA VAL A 53 11.00 7.98 5.08
C VAL A 53 12.31 7.33 4.63
N ASP A 54 12.40 5.99 4.66
CA ASP A 54 13.52 5.24 4.08
C ASP A 54 13.30 5.05 2.57
N LYS A 55 13.82 6.01 1.81
CA LYS A 55 13.71 6.04 0.35
C LYS A 55 14.23 4.77 -0.32
N GLU A 56 15.35 4.21 0.15
CA GLU A 56 15.98 3.07 -0.52
C GLU A 56 15.22 1.78 -0.24
N ALA A 57 14.77 1.59 1.00
CA ALA A 57 13.91 0.45 1.34
C ALA A 57 12.57 0.48 0.57
N VAL A 58 11.95 1.66 0.44
CA VAL A 58 10.71 1.84 -0.36
C VAL A 58 10.96 1.54 -1.84
N LEU A 59 12.08 2.00 -2.40
CA LEU A 59 12.43 1.73 -3.80
C LEU A 59 12.70 0.25 -4.06
N GLU A 60 13.41 -0.41 -3.17
CA GLU A 60 13.67 -1.85 -3.25
C GLU A 60 12.35 -2.64 -3.19
N LEU A 61 11.47 -2.30 -2.25
CA LEU A 61 10.15 -2.91 -2.14
C LEU A 61 9.32 -2.72 -3.41
N ALA A 62 9.26 -1.48 -3.93
CA ALA A 62 8.51 -1.18 -5.15
C ALA A 62 8.99 -2.01 -6.34
N ARG A 63 10.32 -2.19 -6.50
CA ARG A 63 10.91 -3.02 -7.55
C ARG A 63 10.56 -4.50 -7.40
N LYS A 64 10.55 -5.02 -6.17
CA LYS A 64 10.19 -6.42 -5.87
C LYS A 64 8.73 -6.74 -6.19
N LEU A 65 7.83 -5.75 -6.11
CA LEU A 65 6.38 -5.94 -6.22
C LEU A 65 5.79 -5.70 -7.63
N GLN A 66 6.60 -5.29 -8.63
CA GLN A 66 6.17 -5.02 -10.02
C GLN A 66 5.55 -6.23 -10.74
#